data_AF-A0A4Z2EZX6-F1
#
_entry.id   AF-A0A4Z2EZX6-F1
#
_cell.length_a   1.000
_cell.length_b   1.000
_cell.length_c   1.000
_cell.angle_alpha   90.00
_cell.angle_beta   90.00
_cell.angle_gamma   90.00
#
_symmetry.space_group_name_H-M   'P 1'
#
loop_
_entity.id
_entity.type
_entity.pdbx_description
1 polymer ?
#
loop_
_entity_poly.entity_id
_entity_poly.type
_entity_poly.pdbx_seq_one_letter_code
_entity_poly.pdbx_strand_id
1 'polypeptide(L)'
;MDFSFDINQVFSERVSILDHTLDAGRKSAGTGLSAPPPDGGPSVVTPSVPEPLMEPLEAAVGAQQLPASITSASKLQAQGHQLYLLKDGQSNGGRGVAVGFLKVGYKKLFLLDQQGAHVEAEPLCVLDFYIAENLQRHGYGRELFDFMLQVRLLPLKGQRVTMVTR
;
A
#
# COMPACT_ATOMS: atom_id res chain seq x y z
N MET A 1 -12.20 -5.46 6.43
CA MET A 1 -12.03 -4.41 7.46
C MET A 1 -13.06 -3.35 7.17
N ASP A 2 -13.86 -2.99 8.17
CA ASP A 2 -14.90 -1.97 8.01
C ASP A 2 -14.36 -0.61 8.46
N PHE A 3 -14.74 0.44 7.74
CA PHE A 3 -14.41 1.82 8.06
C PHE A 3 -15.70 2.57 8.39
N SER A 4 -15.59 3.58 9.24
CA SER A 4 -16.70 4.49 9.56
C SER A 4 -17.04 5.45 8.40
N PHE A 5 -16.23 5.47 7.34
CA PHE A 5 -16.40 6.29 6.15
C PHE A 5 -16.45 5.44 4.88
N ASP A 6 -16.85 6.08 3.78
CA ASP A 6 -16.92 5.49 2.44
C ASP A 6 -15.51 5.41 1.81
N ILE A 7 -14.95 4.20 1.74
CA ILE A 7 -13.59 3.98 1.23
C ILE A 7 -13.48 4.27 -0.27
N ASN A 8 -14.59 4.22 -1.01
CA ASN A 8 -14.62 4.52 -2.44
C ASN A 8 -14.41 6.02 -2.73
N GLN A 9 -14.69 6.91 -1.76
CA GLN A 9 -14.43 8.34 -1.92
C GLN A 9 -12.95 8.71 -1.78
N VAL A 10 -12.20 7.89 -1.04
CA VAL A 10 -10.76 8.08 -0.83
C VAL A 10 -9.95 7.36 -1.90
N PHE A 11 -10.33 6.11 -2.21
CA PHE A 11 -9.65 5.29 -3.21
C PHE A 11 -10.62 4.99 -4.34
N SER A 12 -10.31 5.42 -5.56
CA SER A 12 -11.16 5.10 -6.71
C SER A 12 -10.87 3.70 -7.24
N GLU A 13 -9.59 3.31 -7.24
CA GLU A 13 -9.11 2.04 -7.82
C GLU A 13 -9.36 0.83 -6.93
N ARG A 14 -9.38 -0.37 -7.55
CA ARG A 14 -9.47 -1.64 -6.81
C ARG A 14 -8.24 -1.89 -5.94
N VAL A 15 -7.06 -1.62 -6.49
CA VAL A 15 -5.78 -1.60 -5.76
C VAL A 15 -5.23 -0.18 -5.79
N SER A 16 -4.97 0.39 -4.62
CA SER A 16 -4.37 1.73 -4.48
C SER A 16 -2.98 1.62 -3.86
N ILE A 17 -2.08 2.51 -4.27
CA ILE A 17 -0.70 2.55 -3.79
C ILE A 17 -0.57 3.80 -2.91
N LEU A 18 -0.13 3.60 -1.67
CA LEU A 18 0.22 4.66 -0.75
C LEU A 18 1.73 4.64 -0.54
N ASP A 19 2.36 5.81 -0.57
CA ASP A 19 3.78 5.98 -0.27
C ASP A 19 3.97 6.97 0.90
N HIS A 20 5.18 7.49 1.08
CA HIS A 20 5.51 8.44 2.13
C HIS A 20 4.69 9.74 2.12
N THR A 21 4.06 10.12 1.00
CA THR A 21 3.18 11.29 0.92
C THR A 21 1.81 11.01 1.54
N LEU A 22 1.46 9.72 1.70
CA LEU A 22 0.12 9.28 2.02
C LEU A 22 -0.90 9.92 1.06
N ASP A 23 -0.60 10.04 -0.23
CA ASP A 23 -1.60 10.47 -1.22
C ASP A 23 -2.24 9.25 -1.87
N ALA A 24 -3.58 9.21 -1.93
CA ALA A 24 -4.34 8.12 -2.54
C ALA A 24 -4.35 8.17 -4.08
N GLY A 25 -3.47 8.98 -4.69
CA GLY A 25 -3.29 9.06 -6.13
C GLY A 25 -4.61 9.32 -6.88
N ARG A 26 -5.21 10.52 -6.75
CA ARG A 26 -6.18 10.98 -7.75
C ARG A 26 -5.42 11.16 -9.07
N LYS A 27 -5.57 10.23 -10.01
CA LYS A 27 -5.30 10.56 -11.41
C LYS A 27 -6.41 11.49 -11.86
N SER A 28 -6.13 12.78 -11.88
CA SER A 28 -7.00 13.79 -12.49
C SER A 28 -7.32 13.35 -13.93
N ALA A 29 -8.54 12.87 -14.15
CA ALA A 29 -9.08 12.76 -15.49
C ALA A 29 -9.24 14.20 -16.02
N GLY A 30 -8.56 14.49 -17.12
CA GLY A 30 -8.52 15.83 -17.70
C GLY A 30 -9.91 16.34 -18.06
N THR A 31 -10.18 17.60 -17.72
CA THR A 31 -11.14 18.44 -18.43
C THR A 31 -10.59 19.86 -18.43
N GLY A 32 -10.24 20.34 -19.63
CA GLY A 32 -10.35 21.73 -20.06
C GLY A 32 -9.60 22.82 -19.27
N LEU A 33 -8.61 23.40 -19.94
CA LEU A 33 -8.18 24.80 -19.83
C LEU A 33 -9.18 25.72 -19.09
N SER A 34 -8.86 26.10 -17.85
CA SER A 34 -9.30 27.37 -17.28
C SER A 34 -8.13 27.98 -16.50
N ALA A 35 -7.81 29.22 -16.85
CA ALA A 35 -6.73 30.02 -16.29
C ALA A 35 -6.72 30.05 -14.75
N PRO A 36 -5.56 30.26 -14.10
CA PRO A 36 -5.51 30.44 -12.66
C PRO A 36 -6.27 31.71 -12.25
N PRO A 37 -7.12 31.68 -11.21
CA PRO A 37 -7.65 32.91 -10.65
C PRO A 37 -6.51 33.70 -9.98
N PRO A 38 -6.48 35.03 -10.12
CA PRO A 38 -5.67 35.85 -9.23
C PRO A 38 -6.35 35.88 -7.86
N ASP A 39 -5.55 36.13 -6.83
CA ASP A 39 -5.92 36.34 -5.43
C ASP A 39 -5.79 35.12 -4.51
N GLY A 40 -4.87 35.29 -3.54
CA GLY A 40 -4.47 34.32 -2.52
C GLY A 40 -5.59 33.99 -1.54
N GLY A 41 -6.52 33.13 -1.97
CA GLY A 41 -7.38 32.36 -1.08
C GLY A 41 -6.61 31.26 -0.34
N PRO A 42 -7.13 30.75 0.79
CA PRO A 42 -6.46 29.75 1.59
C PRO A 42 -6.16 28.53 0.72
N SER A 43 -4.89 28.12 0.73
CA SER A 43 -4.42 26.90 0.08
C SER A 43 -5.41 25.78 0.39
N VAL A 44 -6.12 25.30 -0.63
CA VAL A 44 -7.04 24.17 -0.50
C VAL A 44 -6.21 23.02 0.04
N VAL A 45 -6.35 22.75 1.33
CA VAL A 45 -5.73 21.60 1.98
C VAL A 45 -6.40 20.39 1.34
N THR A 46 -5.76 19.86 0.31
CA THR A 46 -6.06 18.53 -0.23
C THR A 46 -6.15 17.60 0.97
N PRO A 47 -7.23 16.81 1.14
CA PRO A 47 -7.32 15.95 2.29
C PRO A 47 -6.19 14.92 2.17
N SER A 48 -5.11 15.18 2.91
CA SER A 48 -4.07 14.20 3.25
C SER A 48 -4.80 12.91 3.61
N VAL A 49 -4.43 11.78 3.01
CA VAL A 49 -5.17 10.54 3.21
C VAL A 49 -5.39 10.32 4.70
N PRO A 50 -6.64 10.13 5.15
CA PRO A 50 -6.98 10.48 6.51
C PRO A 50 -6.34 9.48 7.47
N GLU A 51 -5.74 9.97 8.55
CA GLU A 51 -5.53 9.24 9.83
C GLU A 51 -6.59 8.12 10.08
N PRO A 52 -7.91 8.34 9.84
CA PRO A 52 -8.95 7.31 9.87
C PRO A 52 -8.73 5.99 9.10
N LEU A 53 -7.84 5.94 8.12
CA LEU A 53 -7.50 4.71 7.39
C LEU A 53 -6.43 3.87 8.07
N MET A 54 -5.47 4.53 8.70
CA MET A 54 -4.27 3.86 9.22
C MET A 54 -4.57 3.15 10.52
N GLU A 55 -5.44 3.71 11.36
CA GLU A 55 -5.87 3.09 12.62
C GLU A 55 -6.56 1.72 12.41
N PRO A 56 -7.54 1.55 11.49
CA PRO A 56 -8.11 0.23 11.22
C PRO A 56 -7.14 -0.76 10.56
N LEU A 57 -6.21 -0.27 9.73
CA LEU A 57 -5.14 -1.11 9.18
C LEU A 57 -4.20 -1.62 10.28
N GLU A 58 -3.78 -0.73 11.19
CA GLU A 58 -2.98 -1.03 12.37
C GLU A 58 -3.67 -2.02 13.30
N ALA A 59 -4.97 -1.80 13.56
CA ALA A 59 -5.79 -2.71 14.37
C ALA A 59 -5.88 -4.11 13.74
N ALA A 60 -6.02 -4.19 12.42
CA ALA A 60 -6.02 -5.48 11.72
C ALA A 60 -4.66 -6.19 11.74
N VAL A 61 -3.54 -5.44 11.80
CA VAL A 61 -2.19 -5.99 12.03
C VAL A 61 -2.05 -6.54 13.46
N GLY A 62 -2.73 -5.94 14.44
CA GLY A 62 -2.78 -6.44 15.82
C GLY A 62 -3.22 -7.91 15.93
N ALA A 63 -3.97 -8.42 14.94
CA ALA A 63 -4.36 -9.83 14.85
C ALA A 63 -3.19 -10.79 14.52
N GLN A 64 -2.04 -10.29 14.05
CA GLN A 64 -0.85 -11.10 13.73
C GLN A 64 -0.03 -11.55 14.95
N GLN A 65 -0.54 -11.34 16.18
CA GLN A 65 0.14 -11.69 17.44
C GLN A 65 1.53 -11.05 17.62
N LEU A 66 1.79 -9.94 16.93
CA LEU A 66 3.03 -9.18 17.09
C LEU A 66 2.94 -8.28 18.34
N PRO A 67 4.03 -8.09 19.09
CA PRO A 67 4.04 -7.25 20.30
C PRO A 67 3.79 -5.77 20.02
N ALA A 68 3.98 -5.32 18.77
CA ALA A 68 3.64 -3.98 18.31
C ALA A 68 3.32 -4.02 16.81
N SER A 69 2.45 -3.12 16.33
CA SER A 69 2.17 -2.98 14.90
C SER A 69 3.47 -2.65 14.15
N ILE A 70 3.77 -3.38 13.08
CA ILE A 70 4.93 -3.13 12.21
C ILE A 70 4.59 -2.19 11.04
N THR A 71 3.32 -1.82 10.89
CA THR A 71 2.81 -0.96 9.82
C THR A 71 2.02 0.17 10.45
N SER A 72 2.47 1.41 10.28
CA SER A 72 1.75 2.61 10.74
C SER A 72 1.95 3.76 9.76
N ALA A 73 1.09 4.79 9.85
CA ALA A 73 1.23 6.01 9.06
C ALA A 73 2.64 6.61 9.21
N SER A 74 3.06 6.80 10.47
CA SER A 74 4.37 7.34 10.84
C SER A 74 5.54 6.53 10.28
N LYS A 75 5.47 5.19 10.32
CA LYS A 75 6.49 4.30 9.76
C LYS A 75 6.52 4.38 8.24
N LEU A 76 5.37 4.47 7.58
CA LEU A 76 5.27 4.58 6.12
C LEU A 76 5.91 5.89 5.62
N GLN A 77 5.62 7.01 6.28
CA GLN A 77 6.19 8.33 5.99
C GLN A 77 7.72 8.37 6.21
N ALA A 78 8.21 7.77 7.30
CA ALA A 78 9.62 7.84 7.65
C ALA A 78 10.52 6.89 6.86
N GLN A 79 10.00 5.76 6.37
CA GLN A 79 10.83 4.64 5.89
C GLN A 79 10.82 4.47 4.36
N GLY A 80 10.11 5.32 3.62
CA GLY A 80 10.01 5.24 2.15
C GLY A 80 9.42 3.92 1.65
N HIS A 81 8.60 3.27 2.48
CA HIS A 81 7.89 2.05 2.10
C HIS A 81 6.71 2.39 1.17
N GLN A 82 6.20 1.37 0.48
CA GLN A 82 4.96 1.46 -0.28
C GLN A 82 3.96 0.46 0.28
N LEU A 83 2.70 0.88 0.38
CA LEU A 83 1.59 0.05 0.81
C LEU A 83 0.57 -0.07 -0.32
N TYR A 84 0.30 -1.29 -0.73
CA TYR A 84 -0.70 -1.65 -1.73
C TYR A 84 -1.96 -2.06 -0.98
N LEU A 85 -3.01 -1.26 -1.08
CA LEU A 85 -4.30 -1.50 -0.42
C LEU A 85 -5.30 -2.07 -1.43
N LEU A 86 -5.86 -3.24 -1.14
CA LEU A 86 -6.94 -3.84 -1.93
C LEU A 86 -8.28 -3.54 -1.27
N LYS A 87 -9.24 -3.08 -2.08
CA LYS A 87 -10.63 -2.91 -1.66
C LYS A 87 -11.61 -3.66 -2.53
N ASP A 88 -12.74 -4.00 -1.93
CA ASP A 88 -13.95 -4.36 -2.65
C ASP A 88 -14.91 -3.18 -2.59
N GLY A 89 -15.15 -2.53 -3.74
CA GLY A 89 -15.97 -1.33 -3.80
C GLY A 89 -17.48 -1.57 -3.77
N GLN A 90 -17.94 -2.79 -4.06
CA GLN A 90 -19.38 -3.10 -4.11
C GLN A 90 -19.95 -3.50 -2.75
N SER A 91 -19.07 -3.94 -1.85
CA SER A 91 -19.44 -4.31 -0.47
C SER A 91 -19.95 -3.12 0.37
N ASN A 92 -20.54 -3.44 1.53
CA ASN A 92 -21.04 -2.47 2.52
C ASN A 92 -22.02 -1.43 1.92
N GLY A 93 -22.97 -1.89 1.11
CA GLY A 93 -23.99 -1.03 0.50
C GLY A 93 -23.42 -0.02 -0.50
N GLY A 94 -22.35 -0.38 -1.21
CA GLY A 94 -21.67 0.48 -2.18
C GLY A 94 -20.66 1.46 -1.59
N ARG A 95 -20.44 1.44 -0.25
CA ARG A 95 -19.41 2.25 0.42
C ARG A 95 -18.02 1.61 0.41
N GLY A 96 -17.95 0.36 -0.05
CA GLY A 96 -16.75 -0.45 -0.13
C GLY A 96 -16.20 -0.91 1.23
N VAL A 97 -15.26 -1.85 1.18
CA VAL A 97 -14.51 -2.37 2.34
C VAL A 97 -13.05 -2.60 1.94
N ALA A 98 -12.10 -2.40 2.87
CA ALA A 98 -10.75 -2.89 2.61
C ALA A 98 -10.68 -4.40 2.83
N VAL A 99 -10.08 -5.08 1.87
CA VAL A 99 -9.89 -6.53 1.86
C VAL A 99 -8.58 -6.89 2.55
N GLY A 100 -7.53 -6.11 2.32
CA GLY A 100 -6.20 -6.34 2.87
C GLY A 100 -5.16 -5.43 2.24
N PHE A 101 -3.91 -5.60 2.64
CA PHE A 101 -2.81 -4.78 2.15
C PHE A 101 -1.50 -5.57 2.03
N LEU A 102 -0.59 -5.08 1.20
CA LEU A 102 0.79 -5.56 1.04
C LEU A 102 1.75 -4.38 1.17
N LYS A 103 2.64 -4.42 2.16
CA LYS A 103 3.69 -3.41 2.37
C LYS A 103 5.03 -3.93 1.86
N VAL A 104 5.72 -3.12 1.05
CA VAL A 104 7.04 -3.43 0.50
C VAL A 104 8.02 -2.28 0.68
N GLY A 105 9.32 -2.58 0.64
CA GLY A 105 10.36 -1.57 0.67
C GLY A 105 11.76 -2.15 0.49
N TYR A 106 12.70 -1.32 0.02
CA TYR A 106 14.10 -1.72 -0.07
C TYR A 106 14.73 -1.81 1.32
N LYS A 107 15.56 -2.83 1.54
CA LYS A 107 16.26 -3.04 2.81
C LYS A 107 17.69 -3.46 2.54
N LYS A 108 18.65 -2.79 3.20
CA LYS A 108 20.04 -3.25 3.24
C LYS A 108 20.13 -4.49 4.14
N LEU A 109 20.55 -5.60 3.56
CA LEU A 109 20.64 -6.90 4.21
C LEU A 109 22.03 -7.49 3.98
N PHE A 110 22.53 -8.19 4.99
CA PHE A 110 23.66 -9.11 4.85
C PHE A 110 23.08 -10.52 4.70
N LEU A 111 22.98 -10.97 3.45
CA LEU A 111 22.46 -12.28 3.09
C LEU A 111 23.57 -13.33 3.17
N LEU A 112 23.22 -14.56 3.52
CA LEU A 112 24.12 -15.69 3.44
C LEU A 112 23.83 -16.44 2.13
N ASP A 113 24.85 -16.64 1.30
CA ASP A 113 24.69 -17.45 0.09
C ASP A 113 24.76 -18.96 0.39
N GLN A 114 24.62 -19.78 -0.65
CA GLN A 114 24.63 -21.24 -0.52
C GLN A 114 25.99 -21.81 -0.11
N GLN A 115 27.06 -21.03 -0.25
CA GLN A 115 28.43 -21.38 0.11
C GLN A 115 28.79 -20.88 1.52
N GLY A 116 27.87 -20.20 2.21
CA GLY A 116 28.09 -19.62 3.53
C GLY A 116 28.84 -18.28 3.50
N ALA A 117 28.99 -17.65 2.33
CA ALA A 117 29.56 -16.33 2.24
C ALA A 117 28.51 -15.24 2.50
N HIS A 118 28.93 -14.18 3.18
CA HIS A 118 28.08 -13.01 3.42
C HIS A 118 28.08 -12.11 2.18
N VAL A 119 26.90 -11.78 1.69
CA VAL A 119 26.65 -10.88 0.56
C VAL A 119 25.82 -9.70 1.04
N GLU A 120 26.35 -8.49 0.91
CA GLU A 120 25.57 -7.27 1.12
C GLU A 120 24.69 -7.01 -0.11
N ALA A 121 23.40 -6.80 0.12
CA ALA A 121 22.44 -6.49 -0.94
C ALA A 121 21.36 -5.54 -0.42
N GLU A 122 20.75 -4.79 -1.33
CA GLU A 122 19.59 -3.94 -1.05
C GLU A 122 18.36 -4.36 -1.88
N PRO A 123 17.78 -5.56 -1.62
CA PRO A 123 16.63 -6.06 -2.38
C PRO A 123 15.32 -5.35 -2.01
N LEU A 124 14.34 -5.44 -2.92
CA LEU A 124 12.94 -5.12 -2.60
C LEU A 124 12.38 -6.25 -1.72
N CYS A 125 11.92 -5.89 -0.52
CA CYS A 125 11.39 -6.83 0.45
C CYS A 125 9.89 -6.67 0.61
N VAL A 126 9.20 -7.78 0.85
CA VAL A 126 7.88 -7.78 1.49
C VAL A 126 8.09 -7.57 2.98
N LEU A 127 7.41 -6.58 3.55
CA LEU A 127 7.64 -6.13 4.93
C LEU A 127 6.44 -6.36 5.85
N ASP A 128 5.24 -6.42 5.28
CA ASP A 128 4.01 -6.81 5.97
C ASP A 128 2.97 -7.21 4.91
N PHE A 129 2.15 -8.21 5.20
CA PHE A 129 1.16 -8.70 4.26
C PHE A 129 -0.03 -9.29 5.01
N TYR A 130 -1.21 -8.71 4.79
CA TYR A 130 -2.42 -9.10 5.50
C TYR A 130 -3.62 -9.12 4.56
N ILE A 131 -4.46 -10.15 4.72
CA ILE A 131 -5.80 -10.25 4.16
C ILE A 131 -6.77 -10.54 5.31
N ALA A 132 -7.92 -9.85 5.32
CA ALA A 132 -8.96 -10.08 6.32
C ALA A 132 -9.32 -11.56 6.41
N GLU A 133 -9.37 -12.10 7.62
CA GLU A 133 -9.45 -13.55 7.89
C GLU A 133 -10.61 -14.23 7.15
N ASN A 134 -11.79 -13.62 7.16
CA ASN A 134 -12.98 -14.11 6.47
C ASN A 134 -12.88 -14.08 4.94
N LEU A 135 -11.87 -13.39 4.39
CA LEU A 135 -11.61 -13.26 2.95
C LEU A 135 -10.32 -14.00 2.52
N GLN A 136 -9.62 -14.67 3.44
CA GLN A 136 -8.44 -15.46 3.10
C GLN A 136 -8.79 -16.65 2.21
N ARG A 137 -7.80 -17.15 1.43
CA ARG A 137 -7.93 -18.28 0.50
C ARG A 137 -8.89 -18.07 -0.69
N HIS A 138 -9.33 -16.85 -0.95
CA HIS A 138 -10.16 -16.48 -2.11
C HIS A 138 -9.36 -15.88 -3.28
N GLY A 139 -8.02 -15.88 -3.21
CA GLY A 139 -7.14 -15.35 -4.25
C GLY A 139 -6.73 -13.89 -4.10
N TYR A 140 -7.31 -13.13 -3.17
CA TYR A 140 -6.99 -11.70 -2.95
C TYR A 140 -5.52 -11.43 -2.61
N GLY A 141 -4.87 -12.33 -1.87
CA GLY A 141 -3.43 -12.21 -1.61
C GLY A 141 -2.61 -12.30 -2.89
N ARG A 142 -2.92 -13.28 -3.75
CA ARG A 142 -2.28 -13.41 -5.06
C ARG A 142 -2.54 -12.18 -5.92
N GLU A 143 -3.77 -11.68 -5.94
CA GLU A 143 -4.13 -10.48 -6.70
C GLU A 143 -3.27 -9.26 -6.32
N LEU A 144 -3.13 -8.99 -5.01
CA LEU A 144 -2.27 -7.92 -4.51
C LEU A 144 -0.81 -8.11 -4.91
N PHE A 145 -0.32 -9.35 -4.80
CA PHE A 145 1.06 -9.69 -5.10
C PHE A 145 1.36 -9.55 -6.60
N ASP A 146 0.49 -10.09 -7.46
CA ASP A 146 0.60 -10.00 -8.91
C ASP A 146 0.56 -8.54 -9.38
N PHE A 147 -0.31 -7.71 -8.79
CA PHE A 147 -0.36 -6.27 -9.06
C PHE A 147 0.93 -5.56 -8.63
N MET A 148 1.45 -5.84 -7.43
CA MET A 148 2.72 -5.27 -6.95
C MET A 148 3.88 -5.65 -7.87
N LEU A 149 3.97 -6.92 -8.27
CA LEU A 149 4.96 -7.37 -9.24
C LEU A 149 4.80 -6.65 -10.58
N GLN A 150 3.58 -6.51 -11.10
CA GLN A 150 3.36 -5.82 -12.36
C GLN A 150 3.83 -4.36 -12.31
N VAL A 151 3.49 -3.63 -11.25
CA VAL A 151 3.91 -2.24 -11.06
C VAL A 151 5.43 -2.11 -10.92
N ARG A 152 6.06 -3.00 -10.14
CA ARG A 152 7.49 -2.91 -9.80
C ARG A 152 8.40 -3.55 -10.84
N LEU A 153 7.90 -4.49 -11.63
CA LEU A 153 8.67 -5.24 -12.63
C LEU A 153 8.44 -4.76 -14.08
N LEU A 154 7.42 -3.95 -14.36
CA LEU A 154 7.28 -3.29 -15.66
C LEU A 154 8.57 -2.54 -16.11
N PRO A 155 9.31 -1.85 -15.20
CA PRO A 155 10.57 -1.19 -15.56
C PRO A 155 11.78 -2.13 -15.68
N LEU A 156 11.66 -3.40 -15.27
CA LEU A 156 12.78 -4.33 -15.09
C LEU A 156 12.78 -5.50 -16.09
N LYS A 157 12.17 -5.34 -17.28
CA LYS A 157 12.24 -6.34 -18.35
C LYS A 157 13.71 -6.66 -18.68
N GLY A 158 14.26 -7.73 -18.09
CA GLY A 158 15.64 -8.16 -18.24
C GLY A 158 16.35 -8.66 -16.96
N GLN A 159 15.84 -8.39 -15.75
CA GLN A 159 16.47 -8.87 -14.49
C GLN A 159 15.73 -10.06 -13.88
N ARG A 160 16.49 -11.08 -13.44
CA ARG A 160 15.95 -12.21 -12.66
C ARG A 160 15.53 -11.68 -11.29
N VAL A 161 14.25 -11.80 -10.99
CA VAL A 161 13.71 -11.52 -9.65
C VAL A 161 13.89 -12.79 -8.82
N THR A 162 14.79 -12.75 -7.84
CA THR A 162 14.93 -13.83 -6.87
C THR A 162 14.01 -13.53 -5.69
N MET A 163 12.91 -14.27 -5.57
CA MET A 163 12.12 -14.27 -4.34
C MET A 163 12.87 -15.06 -3.27
N VAL A 164 13.31 -14.38 -2.23
CA VAL A 164 13.90 -15.01 -1.05
C VAL A 164 12.79 -15.18 -0.01
N THR A 165 12.31 -16.39 0.17
CA THR A 165 11.47 -16.77 1.31
C THR A 165 12.36 -17.36 2.40
N ARG A 166 12.11 -17.00 3.67
CA ARG A 166 12.73 -17.70 4.81
C ARG A 166 12.20 -19.12 4.92
#